data_AF-A0A842Y763-F1
#
_entry.id   AF-A0A842Y763-F1
#
_cell.length_a   1.000
_cell.length_b   1.000
_cell.length_c   1.000
_cell.angle_alpha   90.00
_cell.angle_beta   90.00
_cell.angle_gamma   90.00
#
_symmetry.space_group_name_H-M   'P 1'
#
loop_
_entity.id
_entity.type
_entity.pdbx_description
1 polymer ?
#
loop_
_entity_poly.entity_id
_entity_poly.type
_entity_poly.pdbx_seq_one_letter_code
_entity_poly.pdbx_strand_id
1 'polypeptide(L)'
;MKSKNNIDFMEYLGFHFNGRWRRLTEKAVKKFKAEIKHRTRRQQSKNLETVIASINPVIRGCGNYFKEGTVKKIRDFLLFSDNGQYRSI
;
A
#
# COMPACT_ATOMS: atom_id res chain seq x y z
N MET A 1 -35.55 2.57 6.52
CA MET A 1 -34.33 3.41 6.62
C MET A 1 -33.15 2.51 6.98
N LYS A 2 -32.14 2.36 6.10
CA LYS A 2 -30.92 1.60 6.46
C LYS A 2 -30.15 2.38 7.52
N SER A 3 -29.97 1.76 8.69
CA SER A 3 -29.09 2.25 9.75
C SER A 3 -27.70 2.49 9.18
N LYS A 4 -27.25 3.74 9.14
CA LYS A 4 -25.85 4.08 8.94
C LYS A 4 -25.12 3.68 10.22
N ASN A 5 -24.57 2.48 10.24
CA ASN A 5 -23.53 2.12 11.21
C ASN A 5 -22.30 2.98 10.87
N ASN A 6 -22.24 4.19 11.44
CA ASN A 6 -21.07 5.06 11.39
C ASN A 6 -19.99 4.40 12.26
N ILE A 7 -19.24 3.48 11.66
CA ILE A 7 -17.93 3.12 12.15
C ILE A 7 -17.05 4.30 11.72
N ASP A 8 -16.66 5.16 12.65
CA ASP A 8 -15.78 6.29 12.33
C ASP A 8 -14.42 5.76 11.87
N PHE A 9 -14.24 5.70 10.55
CA PHE A 9 -12.97 5.37 9.92
C PHE A 9 -12.09 6.61 9.93
N MET A 10 -11.12 6.65 10.82
CA MET A 10 -10.12 7.72 10.83
C MET A 10 -9.00 7.40 9.83
N GLU A 11 -8.64 8.36 8.99
CA GLU A 11 -7.45 8.32 8.15
C GLU A 11 -6.35 9.16 8.76
N TYR A 12 -5.20 8.54 9.08
CA TYR A 12 -4.05 9.26 9.61
C TYR A 12 -2.73 8.62 9.17
N LEU A 13 -1.77 9.44 8.74
CA LEU A 13 -0.43 9.00 8.30
C LEU A 13 -0.42 7.87 7.24
N GLY A 14 -1.43 7.83 6.37
CA GLY A 14 -1.54 6.78 5.36
C GLY A 14 -2.09 5.45 5.89
N PHE A 15 -2.70 5.45 7.08
CA PHE A 15 -3.47 4.33 7.63
C PHE A 15 -4.96 4.67 7.76
N HIS A 16 -5.82 3.72 7.42
CA HIS A 16 -7.20 3.62 7.89
C HIS A 16 -7.22 2.87 9.22
N PHE A 17 -7.87 3.46 10.22
CA PHE A 17 -8.09 2.87 11.53
C PHE A 17 -9.52 2.35 11.61
N ASN A 18 -9.68 1.10 12.05
CA ASN A 18 -10.96 0.53 12.44
C ASN A 18 -10.77 -0.25 13.74
N GLY A 19 -11.01 0.40 14.88
CA GLY A 19 -10.71 -0.15 16.20
C GLY A 19 -9.23 -0.54 16.33
N ARG A 20 -8.96 -1.85 16.48
CA ARG A 20 -7.60 -2.41 16.59
C ARG A 20 -6.88 -2.62 15.25
N TRP A 21 -7.59 -2.48 14.14
CA TRP A 21 -7.06 -2.75 12.81
C TRP A 21 -6.47 -1.49 12.18
N ARG A 22 -5.25 -1.62 11.64
CA ARG A 22 -4.55 -0.55 10.91
C ARG A 22 -4.29 -1.03 9.49
N ARG A 23 -4.91 -0.42 8.49
CA ARG A 23 -4.76 -0.79 7.07
C ARG A 23 -4.16 0.38 6.31
N LEU A 24 -3.40 0.12 5.26
CA LEU A 24 -2.89 1.20 4.41
C LEU A 24 -4.04 1.87 3.65
N THR A 25 -3.95 3.18 3.47
CA THR A 25 -4.91 3.87 2.60
C THR A 25 -4.68 3.58 1.13
N GLU A 26 -5.75 3.61 0.35
CA GLU A 26 -5.67 3.53 -1.11
C GLU A 26 -4.70 4.57 -1.68
N LYS A 27 -4.67 5.77 -1.09
CA LYS A 27 -3.76 6.85 -1.46
C LYS A 27 -2.30 6.46 -1.22
N ALA A 28 -1.98 5.86 -0.07
CA ALA A 28 -0.64 5.36 0.21
C ALA A 28 -0.23 4.23 -0.76
N VAL A 29 -1.15 3.31 -1.07
CA VAL A 29 -0.94 2.24 -2.06
C VAL A 29 -0.61 2.82 -3.43
N LYS A 30 -1.47 3.74 -3.92
CA LYS A 30 -1.34 4.38 -5.23
C LYS A 30 -0.02 5.14 -5.32
N LYS A 31 0.37 5.87 -4.27
CA LYS A 31 1.65 6.58 -4.21
C LYS A 31 2.84 5.61 -4.29
N PHE A 32 2.81 4.51 -3.53
CA PHE A 32 3.86 3.50 -3.60
C PHE A 32 3.97 2.88 -5.00
N LYS A 33 2.85 2.48 -5.60
CA LYS A 33 2.84 1.91 -6.97
C LYS A 33 3.31 2.91 -8.03
N ALA A 34 2.89 4.17 -7.94
CA ALA A 34 3.32 5.22 -8.85
C ALA A 34 4.83 5.44 -8.79
N GLU A 35 5.38 5.41 -7.58
CA GLU A 35 6.80 5.60 -7.33
C GLU A 35 7.64 4.42 -7.86
N ILE A 36 7.18 3.19 -7.68
CA ILE A 36 7.79 2.00 -8.30
C ILE A 36 7.73 2.12 -9.83
N LYS A 37 6.56 2.44 -10.39
CA LYS A 37 6.35 2.60 -11.85
C LYS A 37 7.26 3.66 -12.45
N HIS A 38 7.49 4.76 -11.74
CA HIS A 38 8.39 5.82 -12.18
C HIS A 38 9.84 5.31 -12.29
N ARG A 39 10.32 4.58 -11.27
CA ARG A 39 11.67 4.01 -11.26
C ARG A 39 11.85 2.85 -12.24
N THR A 40 10.79 2.10 -12.54
CA THR A 40 10.79 0.98 -13.51
C THR A 40 10.34 1.39 -14.91
N ARG A 41 10.29 2.69 -15.25
CA ARG A 41 9.80 3.14 -16.56
C ARG A 41 10.62 2.52 -17.70
N ARG A 42 9.93 2.08 -18.76
CA ARG A 42 10.51 1.40 -19.93
C ARG A 42 11.51 2.25 -20.71
N GLN A 43 11.25 3.55 -20.86
CA GLN A 43 12.13 4.47 -21.58
C GLN A 43 13.13 5.12 -20.61
N GLN A 44 14.09 4.36 -20.10
CA GLN A 44 15.20 4.91 -19.33
C GLN A 44 16.54 4.40 -19.86
N SER A 45 17.57 5.23 -19.76
CA SER A 45 18.95 4.91 -20.19
C SER A 45 19.77 4.18 -19.12
N LYS A 46 19.14 3.74 -18.01
CA LYS A 46 19.81 3.06 -16.90
C LYS A 46 19.82 1.54 -17.12
N ASN A 47 20.91 0.89 -16.70
CA ASN A 47 20.98 -0.57 -16.69
C ASN A 47 20.08 -1.17 -15.59
N LEU A 48 19.83 -2.48 -15.68
CA LEU A 48 18.94 -3.19 -14.76
C LEU A 48 19.42 -3.12 -13.30
N GLU A 49 20.72 -3.22 -13.06
CA GLU A 49 21.31 -3.15 -11.72
C GLU A 49 21.03 -1.81 -11.05
N THR A 50 21.18 -0.71 -11.78
CA THR A 50 20.88 0.64 -11.28
C THR A 50 19.39 0.78 -10.96
N VAL A 51 18.52 0.19 -11.79
CA VAL A 51 17.07 0.19 -11.53
C VAL A 51 16.75 -0.57 -10.25
N ILE A 52 17.28 -1.78 -10.09
CA ILE A 52 17.11 -2.60 -8.88
C ILE A 52 17.63 -1.86 -7.64
N ALA A 53 18.85 -1.31 -7.72
CA ALA A 53 19.45 -0.54 -6.64
C ALA A 53 18.60 0.68 -6.25
N SER A 54 17.94 1.31 -7.22
CA SER A 54 17.05 2.45 -6.95
C SER A 54 15.72 2.07 -6.29
N ILE A 55 15.22 0.85 -6.53
CA ILE A 55 13.92 0.39 -6.05
C ILE A 55 14.03 -0.27 -4.67
N ASN A 56 15.14 -0.94 -4.38
CA ASN A 56 15.36 -1.65 -3.12
C ASN A 56 15.15 -0.79 -1.85
N PRO A 57 15.64 0.46 -1.76
CA PRO A 57 15.39 1.32 -0.60
C PRO A 57 13.91 1.67 -0.42
N VAL A 58 13.15 1.75 -1.51
CA VAL A 58 11.75 2.18 -1.54
C VAL A 58 10.85 1.07 -1.03
N ILE A 59 11.10 -0.15 -1.50
CA ILE A 59 10.42 -1.35 -1.01
C ILE A 59 10.73 -1.53 0.49
N ARG A 60 12.00 -1.38 0.89
CA ARG A 60 12.41 -1.48 2.30
C ARG A 60 11.76 -0.39 3.17
N GLY A 61 11.78 0.86 2.73
CA GLY A 61 11.17 1.97 3.46
C GLY A 61 9.67 1.81 3.62
N CYS A 62 8.97 1.44 2.55
CA CYS A 62 7.54 1.14 2.58
C CYS A 62 7.25 -0.04 3.53
N GLY A 63 7.98 -1.14 3.39
CA GLY A 63 7.84 -2.32 4.25
C GLY A 63 8.07 -2.00 5.73
N ASN A 64 9.13 -1.27 6.06
CA ASN A 64 9.45 -0.89 7.44
C ASN A 64 8.41 0.07 8.04
N TYR A 65 7.96 1.05 7.26
CA TYR A 65 6.97 2.03 7.72
C TYR A 65 5.61 1.40 8.00
N PHE A 66 5.19 0.46 7.14
CA PHE A 66 3.89 -0.18 7.24
C PHE A 66 3.91 -1.52 7.99
N LYS A 67 5.07 -1.96 8.49
CA LYS A 67 5.28 -3.23 9.21
C LYS A 67 4.31 -3.43 10.37
N GLU A 68 4.04 -2.37 11.12
CA GLU A 68 3.19 -2.39 12.32
C GLU A 68 1.69 -2.37 12.01
N GLY A 69 1.31 -2.17 10.74
CA GLY A 69 -0.06 -2.30 10.29
C GLY A 69 -0.53 -3.76 10.29
N THR A 70 -1.85 -3.99 10.28
CA THR A 70 -2.43 -5.33 10.08
C THR A 70 -2.34 -5.77 8.61
N VAL A 71 -1.19 -5.55 7.98
CA VAL A 71 -0.84 -6.09 6.66
C VAL A 71 -0.05 -7.36 6.91
N LYS A 72 -0.75 -8.45 7.28
CA LYS A 72 -0.10 -9.75 7.52
C LYS A 72 0.67 -10.27 6.29
N LYS A 73 0.40 -9.78 5.08
CA LYS A 73 1.20 -10.07 3.88
C LYS A 73 1.19 -8.89 2.91
N ILE A 74 2.36 -8.31 2.63
CA ILE A 74 2.60 -7.44 1.45
C ILE A 74 2.13 -8.12 0.13
N ARG A 75 2.09 -9.45 0.11
CA ARG A 75 1.57 -10.25 -1.02
C ARG A 75 0.07 -10.05 -1.24
N ASP A 76 -0.71 -10.00 -0.17
CA ASP A 76 -2.15 -9.76 -0.26
C ASP A 76 -2.41 -8.32 -0.73
N PHE A 77 -1.55 -7.39 -0.33
CA PHE A 77 -1.64 -5.96 -0.70
C PHE A 77 -1.50 -5.69 -2.20
N LEU A 78 -0.70 -6.48 -2.93
CA LEU A 78 -0.60 -6.37 -4.39
C LEU A 78 -1.88 -6.90 -5.08
N LEU A 79 -2.49 -7.93 -4.51
CA LEU A 79 -3.75 -8.55 -4.99
C LEU A 79 -5.00 -7.77 -4.57
N PHE A 80 -4.94 -6.96 -3.52
CA PHE A 80 -6.04 -6.11 -3.01
C PHE A 80 -6.45 -4.98 -3.95
N SER A 81 -5.59 -4.61 -4.91
CA SER A 81 -5.80 -3.43 -5.75
C SER A 81 -6.70 -3.67 -6.96
N ASP A 82 -7.05 -4.92 -7.26
CA ASP A 82 -7.85 -5.24 -8.45
C ASP A 82 -9.33 -5.46 -8.16
N ASN A 83 -9.76 -5.64 -6.90
CA ASN A 83 -11.17 -5.81 -6.57
C ASN A 83 -11.48 -5.21 -5.20
N GLY A 84 -12.10 -4.02 -5.20
CA GLY A 84 -12.45 -3.23 -4.02
C GLY A 84 -13.55 -3.85 -3.14
N GLN A 85 -13.36 -5.07 -2.64
CA GLN A 85 -14.26 -5.72 -1.69
C GLN A 85 -13.46 -6.52 -0.65
N TYR A 86 -13.57 -6.10 0.61
CA TYR A 86 -13.14 -6.89 1.76
C TYR A 86 -14.17 -8.00 2.00
N ARG A 87 -13.80 -9.27 1.78
CA ARG A 87 -14.49 -10.40 2.42
C ARG A 87 -13.62 -10.91 3.55
N SER A 88 -14.12 -10.80 4.78
CA SER A 88 -13.54 -11.51 5.91
C SER A 88 -13.75 -13.01 5.69
N ILE A 89 -12.66 -13.77 5.74
CA ILE A 89 -12.66 -15.14 6.22
C ILE A 89 -12.05 -15.14 7.61
#